data_AF-A0A6I7Z5R6-F1
#
_entry.id   AF-A0A6I7Z5R6-F1
#
_cell.length_a   1.000
_cell.length_b   1.000
_cell.length_c   1.000
_cell.angle_alpha   90.00
_cell.angle_beta   90.00
_cell.angle_gamma   90.00
#
_symmetry.space_group_name_H-M   'P 1'
#
loop_
_entity.id
_entity.type
_entity.pdbx_description
1 polymer ?
#
loop_
_entity_poly.entity_id
_entity_poly.type
_entity_poly.pdbx_seq_one_letter_code
_entity_poly.pdbx_strand_id
1 'polypeptide(L)'
;MLPARGHAIALWDDGPVTDITRRDGSAVRRHRALPGTARWLTEHGAGGVLRLLDGGVLAVITPERVVAHRVADGGLRWILPTRPGCRFVPVRAVRHGAVLLIARPCPAEDRWTAGLDAVDDLGVVTSHRAPPPDGGRGERHSAEHPRPGKVVAPPR
;
A
#
# COMPACT_ATOMS: atom_id res chain seq x y z
N MET A 1 5.74 4.34 11.36
CA MET A 1 6.03 2.88 11.35
C MET A 1 4.71 2.12 11.49
N LEU A 2 4.49 1.09 10.67
CA LEU A 2 3.28 0.27 10.68
C LEU A 2 3.65 -1.17 11.10
N PRO A 3 3.07 -1.72 12.17
CA PRO A 3 3.24 -3.13 12.53
C PRO A 3 2.49 -4.04 11.55
N ALA A 4 3.13 -5.11 11.11
CA ALA A 4 2.51 -6.23 10.40
C ALA A 4 2.95 -7.55 11.07
N ARG A 5 2.26 -8.67 10.82
CA ARG A 5 2.59 -9.96 11.45
C ARG A 5 4.04 -10.34 11.12
N GLY A 6 4.93 -10.33 12.12
CA GLY A 6 6.35 -10.66 11.98
C GLY A 6 7.24 -9.55 11.36
N HIS A 7 6.67 -8.40 11.04
CA HIS A 7 7.31 -7.36 10.23
C HIS A 7 7.06 -5.95 10.77
N ALA A 8 7.93 -5.04 10.39
CA ALA A 8 7.77 -3.62 10.61
C ALA A 8 8.01 -2.88 9.29
N ILE A 9 7.04 -2.07 8.89
CA ILE A 9 7.14 -1.27 7.67
C ILE A 9 7.34 0.18 8.07
N ALA A 10 8.50 0.74 7.74
CA ALA A 10 8.85 2.13 7.95
C ALA A 10 8.64 2.92 6.65
N LEU A 11 8.06 4.10 6.76
CA LEU A 11 8.12 5.14 5.73
C LEU A 11 9.04 6.22 6.29
N TRP A 12 10.07 6.53 5.53
CA TRP A 12 11.03 7.56 5.83
C TRP A 12 10.57 8.88 5.19
N ASP A 13 11.00 10.00 5.77
CA ASP A 13 10.62 11.34 5.35
C ASP A 13 11.17 11.71 3.96
N ASP A 14 12.28 11.11 3.55
CA ASP A 14 12.84 11.19 2.20
C ASP A 14 12.05 10.35 1.16
N GLY A 15 11.00 9.64 1.59
CA GLY A 15 10.08 8.89 0.72
C GLY A 15 10.32 7.39 0.53
N PRO A 16 11.44 6.76 0.93
CA PRO A 16 11.53 5.31 0.92
C PRO A 16 10.58 4.62 1.89
N VAL A 17 10.14 3.43 1.50
CA VAL A 17 9.42 2.46 2.34
C VAL A 17 10.33 1.25 2.56
N THR A 18 10.57 0.89 3.81
CA THR A 18 11.42 -0.22 4.20
C THR A 18 10.65 -1.25 5.00
N ASP A 19 10.78 -2.52 4.62
CA ASP A 19 10.23 -3.67 5.33
C ASP A 19 11.34 -4.37 6.10
N ILE A 20 11.17 -4.46 7.42
CA ILE A 20 12.15 -4.96 8.38
C ILE A 20 11.57 -6.20 9.06
N THR A 21 12.36 -7.27 9.12
CA THR A 21 11.98 -8.49 9.85
C THR A 21 12.09 -8.24 11.36
N ARG A 22 11.03 -8.52 12.13
CA ARG A 22 11.02 -8.25 13.58
C ARG A 22 11.85 -9.23 14.41
N ARG A 23 12.18 -10.41 13.87
CA ARG A 23 12.79 -11.51 14.63
C ARG A 23 14.22 -11.18 15.11
N ASP A 24 14.94 -10.37 14.34
CA ASP A 24 16.30 -9.89 14.63
C ASP A 24 16.45 -8.37 14.45
N GLY A 25 15.48 -7.68 13.82
CA GLY A 25 15.48 -6.23 13.64
C GLY A 25 16.60 -5.69 12.76
N SER A 26 17.49 -6.55 12.27
CA SER A 26 18.74 -6.22 11.58
C SER A 26 18.67 -6.44 10.07
N ALA A 27 17.69 -7.20 9.58
CA ALA A 27 17.56 -7.52 8.17
C ALA A 27 16.47 -6.68 7.47
N VAL A 28 16.91 -5.77 6.60
CA VAL A 28 16.06 -5.13 5.59
C VAL A 28 15.66 -6.18 4.56
N ARG A 29 14.38 -6.55 4.56
CA ARG A 29 13.83 -7.47 3.56
C ARG A 29 13.62 -6.77 2.22
N ARG A 30 13.22 -5.50 2.28
CA ARG A 30 12.96 -4.68 1.09
C ARG A 30 13.12 -3.20 1.39
N HIS A 31 13.59 -2.49 0.38
CA HIS A 31 13.59 -1.04 0.31
C HIS A 31 13.00 -0.61 -1.05
N ARG A 32 12.07 0.35 -1.07
CA ARG A 32 11.51 0.93 -2.30
C ARG A 32 11.38 2.44 -2.13
N ALA A 33 11.79 3.21 -3.14
CA ALA A 33 11.54 4.65 -3.17
C ALA A 33 10.08 4.95 -3.55
N LEU A 34 9.51 6.04 -3.02
CA LEU A 34 8.30 6.69 -3.51
C LEU A 34 8.70 7.98 -4.25
N PRO A 35 8.91 7.93 -5.59
CA PRO A 35 9.37 9.08 -6.34
C PRO A 35 8.45 10.29 -6.16
N GLY A 36 9.03 11.49 -6.07
CA GLY A 36 8.29 12.75 -5.98
C GLY A 36 7.53 12.97 -4.67
N THR A 37 7.74 12.12 -3.65
CA THR A 37 6.96 12.17 -2.39
C THR A 37 7.72 12.81 -1.23
N ALA A 38 9.07 12.87 -1.29
CA ALA A 38 9.94 13.39 -0.22
C ALA A 38 9.54 14.78 0.28
N ARG A 39 9.53 15.78 -0.62
CA ARG A 39 9.17 17.16 -0.27
C ARG A 39 7.79 17.25 0.40
N TRP A 40 6.81 16.53 -0.14
CA TRP A 40 5.45 16.52 0.40
C TRP A 40 5.40 15.91 1.80
N LEU A 41 6.15 14.82 2.04
CA LEU A 41 6.26 14.18 3.36
C LEU A 41 6.93 15.09 4.39
N THR A 42 7.94 15.87 3.98
CA THR A 42 8.56 16.88 4.84
C THR A 42 7.54 17.95 5.25
N GLU A 43 6.70 18.41 4.31
CA GLU A 43 5.73 19.48 4.54
C GLU A 43 4.47 19.01 5.30
N HIS A 44 4.01 17.78 5.09
CA HIS A 44 2.69 17.30 5.57
C HIS A 44 2.77 16.09 6.51
N GLY A 45 3.95 15.49 6.66
CA GLY A 45 4.16 14.28 7.44
C GLY A 45 3.71 12.99 6.74
N ALA A 46 4.04 11.86 7.37
CA ALA A 46 3.77 10.51 6.87
C ALA A 46 2.37 9.96 7.24
N GLY A 47 1.55 10.77 7.93
CA GLY A 47 0.21 10.37 8.37
C GLY A 47 -0.65 9.93 7.20
N GLY A 48 -1.31 8.78 7.31
CA GLY A 48 -2.21 8.35 6.24
C GLY A 48 -1.58 7.58 5.09
N VAL A 49 -0.28 7.77 4.85
CA VAL A 49 0.39 7.26 3.65
C VAL A 49 0.44 5.74 3.62
N LEU A 50 0.74 5.11 4.75
CA LEU A 50 0.73 3.65 4.86
C LEU A 50 -0.60 3.16 5.45
N ARG A 51 -1.24 2.21 4.75
CA ARG A 51 -2.47 1.55 5.19
C ARG A 51 -2.37 0.05 4.95
N LEU A 52 -2.64 -0.74 6.01
CA LEU A 52 -2.78 -2.18 5.87
C LEU A 52 -4.22 -2.51 5.48
N LEU A 53 -4.36 -3.21 4.36
CA LEU A 53 -5.59 -3.80 3.88
C LEU A 53 -5.64 -5.27 4.29
N ASP A 54 -6.77 -5.91 4.03
CA ASP A 54 -6.93 -7.34 4.30
C ASP A 54 -6.02 -8.17 3.37
N GLY A 55 -5.90 -9.48 3.62
CA GLY A 55 -5.05 -10.35 2.81
C GLY A 55 -3.54 -10.04 2.85
N GLY A 56 -3.09 -9.18 3.77
CA GLY A 56 -1.68 -8.79 3.88
C GLY A 56 -1.24 -7.86 2.74
N VAL A 57 -2.12 -6.96 2.31
CA VAL A 57 -1.82 -5.95 1.30
C VAL A 57 -1.50 -4.61 1.96
N LEU A 58 -0.35 -4.02 1.62
CA LEU A 58 0.03 -2.67 2.01
C LEU A 58 -0.35 -1.70 0.90
N ALA A 59 -1.28 -0.78 1.17
CA ALA A 59 -1.53 0.39 0.34
C ALA A 59 -0.62 1.55 0.75
N VAL A 60 0.04 2.14 -0.24
CA VAL A 60 0.82 3.37 -0.13
C VAL A 60 0.07 4.48 -0.86
N ILE A 61 -0.43 5.45 -0.10
CA ILE A 61 -1.31 6.51 -0.57
C ILE A 61 -0.49 7.79 -0.68
N THR A 62 -0.28 8.28 -1.90
CA THR A 62 0.30 9.59 -2.18
C THR A 62 -0.73 10.47 -2.87
N PRO A 63 -0.52 11.80 -2.93
CA PRO A 63 -1.47 12.70 -3.59
C PRO A 63 -1.82 12.31 -5.02
N GLU A 64 -0.87 11.72 -5.75
CA GLU A 64 -1.01 11.43 -7.18
C GLU A 64 -1.46 9.99 -7.47
N ARG A 65 -1.32 9.06 -6.52
CA ARG A 65 -1.71 7.65 -6.71
C ARG A 65 -1.76 6.87 -5.41
N VAL A 66 -2.49 5.76 -5.45
CA VAL A 66 -2.37 4.67 -4.49
C VAL A 66 -1.69 3.49 -5.15
N VAL A 67 -0.67 2.94 -4.50
CA VAL A 67 0.02 1.73 -4.95
C VAL A 67 -0.12 0.66 -3.89
N ALA A 68 -0.59 -0.53 -4.27
CA ALA A 68 -0.73 -1.64 -3.35
C ALA A 68 0.28 -2.75 -3.62
N HIS A 69 0.87 -3.26 -2.54
CA HIS A 69 1.83 -4.34 -2.58
C HIS A 69 1.44 -5.46 -1.64
N ARG A 70 1.71 -6.71 -2.01
CA ARG A 70 1.68 -7.81 -1.03
C ARG A 70 2.81 -7.62 -0.03
N VAL A 71 2.50 -7.72 1.26
CA VAL A 71 3.53 -7.68 2.32
C VAL A 71 4.48 -8.87 2.20
N ALA A 72 3.95 -10.05 1.86
CA ALA A 72 4.71 -11.31 1.79
C ALA A 72 5.90 -11.25 0.82
N ASP A 73 5.75 -10.75 -0.40
CA ASP A 73 6.81 -10.75 -1.42
C ASP A 73 7.08 -9.38 -2.04
N GLY A 74 6.23 -8.38 -1.75
CA GLY A 74 6.35 -7.03 -2.30
C GLY A 74 5.94 -6.91 -3.74
N GLY A 75 5.34 -7.97 -4.28
CA GLY A 75 4.76 -7.93 -5.60
C GLY A 75 3.72 -6.82 -5.64
N LEU A 76 3.76 -6.04 -6.72
CA LEU A 76 2.69 -5.11 -7.04
C LEU A 76 1.38 -5.89 -7.12
N ARG A 77 0.33 -5.36 -6.47
CA ARG A 77 -1.02 -5.93 -6.51
C ARG A 77 -1.92 -5.12 -7.42
N TRP A 78 -1.94 -3.80 -7.25
CA TRP A 78 -2.66 -2.86 -8.11
C TRP A 78 -2.12 -1.44 -7.96
N ILE A 79 -2.47 -0.58 -8.92
CA ILE A 79 -2.19 0.86 -8.90
C ILE A 79 -3.50 1.58 -9.20
N LEU A 80 -3.80 2.61 -8.42
CA LEU A 80 -4.90 3.54 -8.65
C LEU A 80 -4.32 4.95 -8.85
N PRO A 81 -4.22 5.47 -10.08
CA PRO A 81 -3.84 6.85 -10.31
C PRO A 81 -4.96 7.80 -9.85
N THR A 82 -4.59 9.01 -9.45
CA THR A 82 -5.57 10.09 -9.27
C THR A 82 -6.15 10.51 -10.62
N ARG A 83 -7.35 11.10 -10.61
CA ARG A 83 -7.96 11.71 -11.79
C ARG A 83 -7.33 13.09 -12.06
N PRO A 84 -7.31 13.58 -13.31
CA PRO A 84 -6.81 14.90 -13.63
C PRO A 84 -7.48 15.98 -12.76
N GLY A 85 -6.66 16.86 -12.16
CA GLY A 85 -7.15 17.93 -11.29
C GLY A 85 -7.57 17.50 -9.88
N CYS A 86 -7.55 16.21 -9.57
CA CYS A 86 -7.85 15.69 -8.23
C CYS A 86 -6.57 15.22 -7.53
N ARG A 87 -6.57 15.22 -6.20
CA ARG A 87 -5.49 14.65 -5.40
C ARG A 87 -6.02 13.85 -4.23
N PHE A 88 -5.41 12.70 -3.95
CA PHE A 88 -5.69 11.98 -2.72
C PHE A 88 -5.20 12.78 -1.50
N VAL A 89 -5.91 12.65 -0.39
CA VAL A 89 -5.53 13.25 0.89
C VAL A 89 -5.29 12.10 1.87
N PRO A 90 -4.04 11.60 2.00
CA PRO A 90 -3.75 10.37 2.75
C PRO A 90 -4.24 10.41 4.20
N VAL A 91 -4.09 11.57 4.86
CA VAL A 91 -4.54 11.78 6.25
C VAL A 91 -6.06 11.68 6.41
N ARG A 92 -6.84 11.83 5.32
CA ARG A 92 -8.30 11.70 5.28
C ARG A 92 -8.72 10.36 4.68
N ALA A 93 -8.05 9.28 5.10
CA ALA A 93 -8.43 7.91 4.78
C ALA A 93 -8.93 7.18 6.02
N VAL A 94 -10.14 6.60 5.93
CA VAL A 94 -10.84 5.91 7.03
C VAL A 94 -11.19 4.48 6.62
N ARG A 95 -10.98 3.53 7.54
CA ARG A 95 -11.36 2.13 7.33
C ARG A 95 -12.80 1.91 7.77
N HIS A 96 -13.56 1.19 6.95
CA HIS A 96 -14.92 0.74 7.23
C HIS A 96 -15.04 -0.73 6.79
N GLY A 97 -15.01 -1.67 7.75
CA GLY A 97 -14.93 -3.10 7.46
C GLY A 97 -13.64 -3.46 6.72
N ALA A 98 -13.77 -4.19 5.60
CA ALA A 98 -12.67 -4.54 4.70
C ALA A 98 -12.28 -3.40 3.74
N VAL A 99 -13.08 -2.33 3.69
CA VAL A 99 -12.89 -1.22 2.73
C VAL A 99 -12.16 -0.06 3.39
N LEU A 100 -11.28 0.57 2.63
CA LEU A 100 -10.68 1.86 2.95
C LEU A 100 -11.30 2.94 2.06
N LEU A 101 -11.94 3.93 2.69
CA LEU A 101 -12.41 5.13 2.03
C LEU A 101 -11.31 6.18 2.06
N ILE A 102 -10.96 6.74 0.90
CA ILE A 102 -9.88 7.71 0.74
C ILE A 102 -10.47 9.00 0.16
N ALA A 103 -10.31 10.12 0.86
CA ALA A 103 -10.67 11.42 0.29
C ALA A 103 -9.79 11.76 -0.91
N ARG A 104 -10.44 12.12 -2.01
CA ARG A 104 -9.84 12.65 -3.23
C ARG A 104 -10.67 13.86 -3.71
N PRO A 105 -10.51 15.04 -3.10
CA PRO A 105 -11.19 16.25 -3.54
C PRO A 105 -10.92 16.52 -5.03
N CYS A 106 -11.98 16.84 -5.76
CA CYS A 106 -11.96 17.21 -7.17
C CYS A 106 -12.66 18.57 -7.30
N PRO A 107 -12.00 19.61 -7.86
CA PRO A 107 -12.57 20.97 -7.89
C PRO A 107 -13.86 21.10 -8.69
N ALA A 108 -14.13 20.19 -9.63
CA ALA A 108 -15.24 20.28 -10.58
C ALA A 108 -16.47 19.44 -10.19
N GLU A 109 -16.49 18.84 -8.99
CA GLU A 109 -17.53 17.88 -8.58
C GLU A 109 -18.37 18.40 -7.41
N ASP A 110 -19.66 18.61 -7.65
CA ASP A 110 -20.60 19.09 -6.62
C ASP A 110 -21.11 17.98 -5.69
N ARG A 111 -20.96 16.71 -6.09
CA ARG A 111 -21.33 15.57 -5.25
C ARG A 111 -20.19 15.16 -4.34
N TRP A 112 -20.41 15.21 -3.02
CA TRP A 112 -19.40 14.84 -2.02
C TRP A 112 -18.83 13.42 -2.21
N THR A 113 -19.64 12.48 -2.71
CA THR A 113 -19.21 11.09 -2.97
C THR A 113 -18.25 10.97 -4.15
N ALA A 114 -18.28 11.90 -5.11
CA ALA A 114 -17.31 11.93 -6.21
C ALA A 114 -15.89 12.29 -5.72
N GLY A 115 -15.81 12.92 -4.55
CA GLY A 115 -14.57 13.25 -3.85
C GLY A 115 -14.01 12.11 -2.99
N LEU A 116 -14.46 10.86 -3.19
CA LEU A 116 -14.01 9.67 -2.46
C LEU A 116 -13.69 8.53 -3.42
N ASP A 117 -12.69 7.73 -3.05
CA ASP A 117 -12.51 6.38 -3.59
C ASP A 117 -12.64 5.35 -2.47
N ALA A 118 -13.31 4.25 -2.77
CA ALA A 118 -13.37 3.06 -1.94
C ALA A 118 -12.43 2.00 -2.50
N VAL A 119 -11.51 1.48 -1.68
CA VAL A 119 -10.56 0.44 -2.07
C VAL A 119 -10.50 -0.70 -1.06
N ASP A 120 -10.18 -1.90 -1.53
CA ASP A 120 -9.91 -3.10 -0.74
C ASP A 120 -8.58 -3.75 -1.17
N ASP A 121 -8.27 -4.94 -0.65
CA ASP A 121 -7.04 -5.67 -1.00
C ASP A 121 -6.95 -6.07 -2.49
N LEU A 122 -8.07 -6.05 -3.20
CA LEU A 122 -8.19 -6.38 -4.60
C LEU A 122 -8.22 -5.14 -5.51
N GLY A 123 -8.47 -3.92 -5.01
CA GLY A 123 -8.48 -2.67 -5.78
C GLY A 123 -9.69 -1.79 -5.50
N VAL A 124 -10.13 -1.00 -6.49
CA VAL A 124 -11.32 -0.14 -6.34
C VAL A 124 -12.57 -0.99 -6.17
N VAL A 125 -13.37 -0.64 -5.16
CA VAL A 125 -14.68 -1.23 -4.92
C VAL A 125 -15.69 -0.55 -5.83
N THR A 126 -16.30 -1.32 -6.73
CA THR A 126 -17.38 -0.85 -7.61
C THR A 126 -18.64 -1.66 -7.33
N SER A 127 -19.82 -1.09 -7.60
CA SER A 127 -21.11 -1.72 -7.31
C SER A 127 -21.34 -3.06 -8.02
N HIS A 128 -20.57 -3.37 -9.06
CA HIS A 128 -20.66 -4.62 -9.82
C HIS A 128 -19.56 -5.61 -9.48
N ARG A 129 -18.65 -5.27 -8.56
CA ARG A 129 -17.62 -6.19 -8.10
C ARG A 129 -18.26 -7.18 -7.14
N ALA A 130 -18.18 -8.47 -7.47
CA ALA A 130 -18.55 -9.52 -6.53
C ALA A 130 -17.75 -9.33 -5.23
N PRO A 131 -18.39 -9.38 -4.04
CA PRO A 131 -17.68 -9.28 -2.79
C PRO A 131 -16.61 -10.37 -2.69
N PRO A 132 -15.49 -10.13 -1.97
CA PRO A 132 -14.52 -11.17 -1.72
C PRO A 132 -15.24 -12.39 -1.11
N PRO A 133 -14.90 -13.62 -1.52
CA PRO A 133 -15.42 -14.80 -0.84
C PRO A 133 -15.02 -14.71 0.64
N ASP A 134 -15.99 -14.91 1.55
CA ASP A 134 -15.79 -14.81 2.99
C ASP A 134 -14.53 -15.57 3.44
N GLY A 135 -13.74 -14.93 4.31
CA GLY A 135 -12.39 -15.33 4.71
C GLY A 135 -12.19 -16.83 4.94
N GLY A 136 -11.73 -17.51 3.88
CA GLY A 136 -11.33 -18.91 3.89
C GLY A 136 -10.17 -19.14 4.86
N ARG A 137 -10.46 -19.89 5.91
CA ARG A 137 -9.52 -20.38 6.92
C ARG A 137 -8.39 -21.16 6.24
N GLY A 138 -7.21 -20.53 6.21
CA GLY A 138 -5.90 -21.04 5.81
C GLY A 138 -5.77 -22.51 5.38
N GLU A 139 -5.60 -22.71 4.07
CA GLU A 139 -4.99 -23.93 3.55
C GLU A 139 -3.49 -23.94 3.86
N ARG A 140 -3.07 -24.98 4.56
CA ARG A 140 -1.69 -25.22 4.96
C ARG A 140 -0.89 -25.62 3.73
N HIS A 141 0.06 -24.78 3.31
CA HIS A 141 1.04 -25.16 2.31
C HIS A 141 2.09 -26.10 2.93
N SER A 142 2.21 -27.30 2.37
CA SER A 142 3.21 -28.31 2.70
C SER A 142 4.46 -28.12 1.82
N ALA A 143 5.64 -28.10 2.48
CA ALA A 143 7.03 -28.37 2.04
C ALA A 143 7.57 -27.80 0.68
N GLU A 144 8.57 -26.90 0.67
CA GLU A 144 10.05 -27.09 0.73
C GLU A 144 10.71 -27.32 -0.66
N HIS A 145 11.46 -26.37 -1.27
CA HIS A 145 12.94 -26.19 -1.28
C HIS A 145 13.31 -25.37 -2.57
N PRO A 146 14.60 -25.03 -2.88
CA PRO A 146 15.61 -24.24 -2.19
C PRO A 146 15.95 -22.94 -2.95
N ARG A 147 16.76 -22.07 -2.31
CA ARG A 147 17.16 -20.72 -2.75
C ARG A 147 17.94 -20.70 -4.08
N PRO A 148 17.55 -19.89 -5.09
CA PRO A 148 18.50 -19.43 -6.09
C PRO A 148 19.16 -18.13 -5.61
N GLY A 149 20.48 -18.17 -5.45
CA GLY A 149 21.30 -16.99 -5.18
C GLY A 149 21.14 -15.94 -6.28
N LYS A 150 21.13 -14.66 -5.88
CA LYS A 150 20.99 -13.52 -6.80
C LYS A 150 22.30 -13.35 -7.57
N VAL A 151 22.30 -13.68 -8.87
CA VAL A 151 23.39 -13.36 -9.79
C VAL A 151 23.30 -11.87 -10.14
N VAL A 152 24.40 -11.14 -9.96
CA VAL A 152 24.53 -9.72 -10.33
C VAL A 152 25.20 -9.64 -11.69
N ALA A 153 24.60 -8.91 -12.63
CA ALA A 153 25.20 -8.68 -13.95
C ALA A 153 26.42 -7.74 -13.83
N PRO A 154 27.49 -7.97 -14.61
CA PRO A 154 28.66 -7.10 -14.58
C PRO A 154 28.35 -5.72 -15.20
N PRO A 155 29.05 -4.66 -14.75
CA PRO A 155 28.90 -3.31 -15.30
C PRO A 155 29.38 -3.26 -16.75
N ARG A 156 28.72 -2.41 -17.55
CA ARG A 156 29.08 -2.10 -18.94
C ARG A 156 30.20 -1.06 -19.00
#